data_AF-A0A9E0LUQ8-F1
#
_entry.id   AF-A0A9E0LUQ8-F1
#
_cell.length_a   1.000
_cell.length_b   1.000
_cell.length_c   1.000
_cell.angle_alpha   90.00
_cell.angle_beta   90.00
_cell.angle_gamma   90.00
#
_symmetry.space_group_name_H-M   'P 1'
#
loop_
_entity.id
_entity.type
_entity.pdbx_description
1 polymer ?
#
loop_
_entity_poly.entity_id
_entity_poly.type
_entity_poly.pdbx_seq_one_letter_code
_entity_poly.pdbx_strand_id
1 'polypeptide(L)'
;MTIEKARAFRVTGLDCAEEIAALRRELGPIVGGEARLGFDLLRGRMTVDAAARRIPDAAILDGVRRAGLAAEPWRTAGEERGGSGERLRRRRRLLTVLSGMAAAAGFLGHALLAGDLGAALGREGLGGELPVPLLARLFYAI
;
A
#
# COMPACT_ATOMS: atom_id res chain seq x y z
N MET A 1 -33.04 14.66 -2.81
CA MET A 1 -32.59 13.46 -3.56
C MET A 1 -31.35 12.92 -2.86
N THR A 2 -31.53 12.00 -1.91
CA THR A 2 -30.40 11.38 -1.22
C THR A 2 -29.71 10.44 -2.19
N ILE A 3 -28.45 10.74 -2.53
CA ILE A 3 -27.61 9.79 -3.28
C ILE A 3 -27.33 8.64 -2.32
N GLU A 4 -28.09 7.56 -2.47
CA GLU A 4 -27.96 6.36 -1.67
C GLU A 4 -26.70 5.60 -2.10
N LYS A 5 -25.76 5.37 -1.17
CA LYS A 5 -24.48 4.72 -1.47
C LYS A 5 -24.67 3.21 -1.64
N ALA A 6 -24.25 2.68 -2.78
CA ALA A 6 -24.07 1.25 -2.99
C ALA A 6 -23.04 0.68 -1.98
N ARG A 7 -23.32 -0.51 -1.43
CA ARG A 7 -22.40 -1.20 -0.52
C ARG A 7 -21.37 -1.97 -1.33
N ALA A 8 -20.16 -2.09 -0.80
CA ALA A 8 -19.08 -2.81 -1.46
C ALA A 8 -18.39 -3.76 -0.50
N PHE A 9 -17.90 -4.86 -1.04
CA PHE A 9 -17.20 -5.92 -0.33
C PHE A 9 -15.94 -6.30 -1.11
N ARG A 10 -14.85 -6.54 -0.39
CA ARG A 10 -13.67 -7.18 -0.96
C ARG A 10 -13.90 -8.68 -0.88
N VAL A 11 -13.77 -9.38 -1.99
CA VAL A 11 -13.96 -10.83 -2.10
C VAL A 11 -12.62 -11.48 -2.47
N THR A 12 -12.14 -12.36 -1.60
CA THR A 12 -10.90 -13.10 -1.83
C THR A 12 -11.13 -14.18 -2.88
N GLY A 13 -10.27 -14.23 -3.91
CA GLY A 13 -10.36 -15.22 -4.99
C GLY A 13 -11.32 -14.83 -6.13
N LEU A 14 -11.85 -13.62 -6.15
CA LEU A 14 -12.72 -13.14 -7.24
C LEU A 14 -11.88 -12.77 -8.48
N ASP A 15 -11.62 -13.74 -9.36
CA ASP A 15 -10.81 -13.54 -10.58
C ASP A 15 -11.38 -14.15 -11.87
N CYS A 16 -12.34 -15.09 -11.80
CA CYS A 16 -12.91 -15.74 -12.98
C CYS A 16 -14.45 -15.66 -13.04
N ALA A 17 -15.00 -16.15 -14.15
CA ALA A 17 -16.45 -16.12 -14.41
C ALA A 17 -17.21 -17.14 -13.54
N GLU A 18 -16.55 -18.22 -13.12
CA GLU A 18 -17.13 -19.25 -12.25
C GLU A 18 -17.47 -18.67 -10.88
N GLU A 19 -16.57 -17.87 -10.29
CA GLU A 19 -16.80 -17.20 -9.02
C GLU A 19 -17.94 -16.19 -9.12
N ILE A 20 -18.02 -15.45 -10.24
CA ILE A 20 -19.15 -14.54 -10.49
C ILE A 20 -20.47 -15.33 -10.56
N ALA A 21 -20.49 -16.46 -11.27
CA ALA A 21 -21.67 -17.31 -11.40
C ALA A 21 -22.09 -17.90 -10.06
N ALA A 22 -21.15 -18.39 -9.27
CA ALA A 22 -21.40 -18.88 -7.91
C ALA A 22 -21.96 -17.78 -6.99
N LEU A 23 -21.37 -16.59 -7.02
CA LEU A 23 -21.86 -15.43 -6.25
C LEU A 23 -23.26 -15.00 -6.68
N ARG A 24 -23.54 -14.96 -7.99
CA ARG A 24 -24.87 -14.64 -8.51
C ARG A 24 -25.94 -15.65 -8.08
N ARG A 25 -25.62 -16.94 -8.13
CA ARG A 25 -26.51 -18.02 -7.68
C ARG A 25 -26.88 -17.89 -6.21
N GLU A 26 -25.89 -17.62 -5.34
CA GLU A 26 -26.10 -17.56 -3.89
C GLU A 26 -26.70 -16.23 -3.43
N LEU A 27 -26.28 -15.10 -4.02
CA LEU A 27 -26.66 -13.77 -3.57
C LEU A 27 -27.84 -13.20 -4.34
N GLY A 28 -28.06 -13.61 -5.60
CA GLY A 28 -29.15 -13.14 -6.46
C GLY A 28 -30.53 -13.18 -5.78
N PRO A 29 -30.94 -14.31 -5.17
CA PRO A 29 -32.20 -14.40 -4.45
C PRO A 29 -32.29 -13.47 -3.24
N ILE A 30 -31.16 -13.23 -2.57
CA ILE A 30 -31.09 -12.40 -1.36
C ILE A 30 -31.20 -10.93 -1.73
N VAL A 31 -30.47 -10.50 -2.76
CA VAL A 31 -30.41 -9.10 -3.19
C VAL A 31 -31.60 -8.65 -4.03
N GLY A 32 -32.47 -9.59 -4.45
CA GLY A 32 -33.62 -9.30 -5.29
C GLY A 32 -33.27 -9.22 -6.79
N GLY A 33 -32.32 -10.05 -7.22
CA GLY A 33 -31.91 -10.25 -8.61
C GLY A 33 -30.41 -10.02 -8.85
N GLU A 34 -29.82 -10.81 -9.74
CA GLU A 34 -28.39 -10.75 -10.08
C GLU A 34 -27.95 -9.38 -10.63
N ALA A 35 -28.85 -8.64 -11.28
CA ALA A 35 -28.58 -7.31 -11.82
C ALA A 35 -28.21 -6.27 -10.75
N ARG A 36 -28.45 -6.59 -9.47
CA ARG A 36 -28.08 -5.75 -8.32
C ARG A 36 -26.67 -6.04 -7.80
N LEU A 37 -25.95 -6.96 -8.44
CA LEU A 37 -24.56 -7.29 -8.14
C LEU A 37 -23.65 -6.77 -9.26
N GLY A 38 -22.69 -5.93 -8.88
CA GLY A 38 -21.60 -5.50 -9.76
C GLY A 38 -20.27 -6.11 -9.33
N PHE A 39 -19.44 -6.50 -10.30
CA PHE A 39 -18.15 -7.15 -10.04
C PHE A 39 -17.01 -6.40 -10.72
N ASP A 40 -15.92 -6.25 -10.00
CA ASP A 40 -14.65 -5.67 -10.47
C ASP A 40 -13.53 -6.63 -10.08
N LEU A 41 -13.18 -7.51 -11.02
CA LEU A 41 -12.19 -8.56 -10.86
C LEU A 41 -10.80 -8.00 -10.55
N LEU A 42 -10.43 -6.88 -11.20
CA LEU A 42 -9.12 -6.24 -11.00
C LEU A 42 -8.88 -5.82 -9.56
N ARG A 43 -9.95 -5.47 -8.84
CA ARG A 43 -9.89 -5.04 -7.43
C ARG A 43 -10.39 -6.11 -6.46
N GLY A 44 -10.80 -7.28 -6.96
CA GLY A 44 -11.50 -8.29 -6.17
C GLY A 44 -12.70 -7.70 -5.44
N ARG A 45 -13.46 -6.82 -6.10
CA ARG A 45 -14.52 -6.03 -5.47
C ARG A 45 -15.89 -6.46 -5.99
N MET A 46 -16.80 -6.74 -5.04
CA MET A 46 -18.23 -6.93 -5.30
C MET A 46 -19.01 -5.72 -4.78
N THR A 47 -20.01 -5.28 -5.52
CA THR A 47 -20.90 -4.17 -5.15
C THR A 47 -22.34 -4.65 -5.13
N VAL A 48 -23.09 -4.17 -4.15
CA VAL A 48 -24.51 -4.46 -3.97
C VAL A 48 -25.28 -3.16 -4.09
N ASP A 49 -26.25 -3.14 -5.01
CA ASP A 49 -27.08 -1.97 -5.31
C ASP A 49 -27.78 -1.42 -4.05
N ALA A 50 -27.96 -0.09 -4.01
CA ALA A 50 -28.55 0.61 -2.88
C ALA A 50 -30.01 0.19 -2.59
N ALA A 51 -30.76 -0.23 -3.62
CA ALA A 51 -32.14 -0.69 -3.45
C ALA A 51 -32.25 -2.04 -2.72
N ALA A 52 -31.13 -2.73 -2.46
CA ALA A 52 -31.05 -3.94 -1.64
C ALA A 52 -30.79 -3.63 -0.13
N ARG A 53 -31.03 -2.39 0.30
CA ARG A 53 -30.71 -1.83 1.63
C ARG A 53 -31.20 -2.60 2.86
N ARG A 54 -32.26 -3.41 2.73
CA ARG A 54 -32.86 -4.14 3.86
C ARG A 54 -32.08 -5.38 4.29
N ILE A 55 -31.09 -5.80 3.51
CA ILE A 55 -30.34 -7.03 3.78
C ILE A 55 -29.15 -6.68 4.67
N PRO A 56 -28.98 -7.32 5.83
CA PRO A 56 -27.82 -7.10 6.68
C PRO A 56 -26.53 -7.58 5.98
N ASP A 57 -25.41 -6.91 6.23
CA ASP A 57 -24.11 -7.31 5.65
C ASP A 57 -23.76 -8.76 5.99
N ALA A 58 -24.12 -9.24 7.19
CA ALA A 58 -23.95 -10.64 7.59
C ALA A 58 -24.61 -11.63 6.61
N ALA A 59 -25.81 -11.34 6.10
CA ALA A 59 -26.48 -12.20 5.13
C ALA A 59 -25.75 -12.23 3.78
N ILE A 60 -25.13 -11.12 3.39
CA ILE A 60 -24.27 -11.06 2.20
C ILE A 60 -23.00 -11.88 2.43
N LEU A 61 -22.33 -11.70 3.57
CA LEU A 61 -21.12 -12.45 3.91
C LEU A 61 -21.39 -13.96 3.97
N ASP A 62 -22.51 -14.38 4.54
CA ASP A 62 -22.93 -15.78 4.56
C ASP A 62 -23.22 -16.33 3.16
N GLY A 63 -23.83 -15.53 2.28
CA GLY A 63 -24.02 -15.90 0.88
C GLY A 63 -22.71 -16.06 0.12
N VAL A 64 -21.73 -15.18 0.37
CA VAL A 64 -20.37 -15.33 -0.17
C VAL A 64 -19.72 -16.63 0.32
N ARG A 65 -19.89 -16.97 1.61
CA ARG A 65 -19.37 -18.23 2.18
C ARG A 65 -19.99 -19.47 1.55
N ARG A 66 -21.30 -19.45 1.27
CA ARG A 66 -21.97 -20.54 0.55
C ARG A 66 -21.49 -20.69 -0.89
N ALA A 67 -21.05 -19.59 -1.51
CA ALA A 67 -20.39 -19.63 -2.81
C ALA A 67 -18.95 -20.18 -2.76
N GLY A 68 -18.45 -20.55 -1.57
CA GLY A 68 -17.09 -21.07 -1.38
C GLY A 68 -16.01 -19.99 -1.25
N LEU A 69 -16.41 -18.73 -1.09
CA LEU A 69 -15.50 -17.57 -1.07
C LEU A 69 -15.50 -16.91 0.31
N ALA A 70 -14.58 -15.96 0.51
CA ALA A 70 -14.53 -15.12 1.69
C ALA A 70 -14.65 -13.66 1.30
N ALA A 71 -15.36 -12.86 2.10
CA ALA A 71 -15.46 -11.44 1.89
C ALA A 71 -15.38 -10.64 3.18
N GLU A 72 -15.01 -9.37 3.03
CA GLU A 72 -15.04 -8.36 4.07
C GLU A 72 -15.65 -7.05 3.53
N PRO A 73 -16.31 -6.24 4.36
CA PRO A 73 -16.78 -4.92 3.94
C PRO A 73 -15.65 -4.09 3.35
N TRP A 74 -15.89 -3.46 2.21
CA TRP A 74 -14.88 -2.66 1.52
C TRP A 74 -14.55 -1.42 2.35
N ARG A 75 -13.40 -1.46 3.02
CA ARG A 75 -12.86 -0.31 3.72
C ARG A 75 -12.30 0.66 2.69
N THR A 76 -12.79 1.90 2.70
CA THR A 76 -12.20 2.92 1.84
C THR A 76 -10.78 3.16 2.34
N ALA A 77 -9.81 3.46 1.46
CA ALA A 77 -8.41 3.65 1.84
C ALA A 77 -8.18 4.69 2.97
N GLY A 78 -9.19 5.48 3.37
CA GLY A 78 -9.17 6.30 4.58
C GLY A 78 -9.34 5.54 5.91
N GLU A 79 -10.03 4.39 5.94
CA GLU A 79 -10.34 3.62 7.16
C GLU A 79 -9.17 2.71 7.58
N GLU A 80 -8.42 2.12 6.63
CA GLU A 80 -7.17 1.38 6.96
C GLU A 80 -5.99 2.31 7.32
N ARG A 81 -6.09 3.60 6.98
CA ARG A 81 -5.06 4.61 7.30
C ARG A 81 -5.12 5.10 8.75
N GLY A 82 -6.14 4.71 9.52
CA GLY A 82 -6.31 5.07 10.92
C GLY A 82 -5.29 4.38 11.83
N GLY A 83 -4.15 5.04 12.08
CA GLY A 83 -3.24 4.73 13.19
C GLY A 83 -1.85 4.27 12.76
N SER A 84 -1.72 3.09 12.17
CA SER A 84 -0.41 2.44 11.95
C SER A 84 0.38 3.02 10.76
N GLY A 85 -0.30 3.26 9.64
CA GLY A 85 0.33 3.78 8.42
C GLY A 85 0.81 5.23 8.55
N GLU A 86 0.07 6.06 9.29
CA GLU A 86 0.43 7.47 9.49
C GLU A 86 1.61 7.63 10.46
N ARG A 87 1.63 6.85 11.54
CA ARG A 87 2.77 6.82 12.47
C ARG A 87 4.06 6.38 11.78
N LEU A 88 3.99 5.37 10.91
CA LEU A 88 5.14 4.89 10.15
C LEU A 88 5.60 5.89 9.08
N ARG A 89 4.67 6.56 8.39
CA ARG A 89 5.00 7.66 7.46
C ARG A 89 5.66 8.84 8.18
N ARG A 90 5.14 9.24 9.34
CA ARG A 90 5.72 10.29 10.18
C ARG A 90 7.15 9.94 10.63
N ARG A 91 7.37 8.71 11.10
CA ARG A 91 8.71 8.22 11.46
C ARG A 91 9.68 8.27 10.28
N ARG A 92 9.28 7.79 9.10
CA ARG A 92 10.13 7.85 7.90
C ARG A 92 10.52 9.28 7.55
N ARG A 93 9.56 10.22 7.52
CA ARG A 93 9.85 11.64 7.24
C ARG A 93 10.84 12.24 8.24
N LEU A 94 10.65 11.98 9.53
CA LEU A 94 11.57 12.45 10.57
C LEU A 94 12.98 11.91 10.37
N LEU A 95 13.12 10.61 10.11
CA LEU A 95 14.43 9.99 9.86
C LEU A 95 15.10 10.53 8.59
N THR A 96 14.35 10.77 7.51
CA THR A 96 14.90 11.38 6.29
C THR A 96 15.42 12.78 6.53
N VAL A 97 14.65 13.63 7.24
CA VAL A 97 15.07 15.00 7.56
C VAL A 97 16.28 15.01 8.49
N LEU A 98 16.26 14.19 9.56
CA LEU A 98 17.39 14.09 10.49
C LEU A 98 18.65 13.59 9.80
N SER A 99 18.54 12.59 8.92
CA SER A 99 19.66 12.08 8.14
C SER A 99 20.25 13.15 7.22
N GLY A 100 19.40 13.86 6.47
CA GLY A 100 19.84 14.95 5.60
C GLY A 100 20.51 16.09 6.38
N MET A 101 19.97 16.47 7.53
CA MET A 101 20.58 17.46 8.42
C MET A 101 21.94 17.01 8.95
N ALA A 102 22.06 15.76 9.39
CA ALA A 102 23.32 15.21 9.89
C ALA A 102 24.40 15.20 8.80
N ALA A 103 24.04 14.78 7.58
CA ALA A 103 24.94 14.80 6.42
C ALA A 103 25.38 16.24 6.07
N ALA A 104 24.44 17.18 6.01
CA ALA A 104 24.73 18.58 5.72
C ALA A 104 25.63 19.22 6.81
N ALA A 105 25.37 18.92 8.09
CA ALA A 105 26.18 19.41 9.20
C ALA A 105 27.61 18.83 9.16
N GLY A 106 27.77 17.53 8.87
CA GLY A 106 29.07 16.91 8.71
C GLY A 106 29.87 17.53 7.55
N PHE A 107 29.22 17.73 6.40
CA PHE A 107 29.84 18.37 5.24
C PHE A 107 30.25 19.82 5.53
N LEU A 108 29.36 20.62 6.14
CA LEU A 108 29.64 22.02 6.45
C LEU A 108 30.74 22.15 7.51
N GLY A 109 30.75 21.28 8.51
CA GLY A 109 31.83 21.20 9.50
C GLY A 109 33.17 20.86 8.84
N HIS A 110 33.19 19.91 7.91
CA HIS A 110 34.41 19.56 7.16
C HIS A 110 34.90 20.72 6.29
N ALA A 111 34.00 21.41 5.59
CA ALA A 111 34.32 22.58 4.77
C ALA A 111 34.86 23.77 5.59
N LEU A 112 34.28 24.06 6.76
CA LEU A 112 34.73 25.13 7.64
C LEU A 112 36.10 24.83 8.27
N LEU A 113 36.35 23.59 8.68
CA LEU A 113 37.63 23.17 9.26
C LEU A 113 38.75 23.06 8.21
N ALA A 114 38.42 22.63 6.99
CA ALA A 114 39.38 22.54 5.89
C ALA A 114 39.66 23.91 5.22
N GLY A 115 38.81 24.91 5.44
CA GLY A 115 38.97 26.27 4.91
C GLY A 115 38.68 26.41 3.40
N ASP A 116 38.31 25.32 2.72
CA ASP A 116 37.94 25.29 1.30
C ASP A 116 36.85 24.23 1.04
N LEU A 117 35.87 24.56 0.18
CA LEU A 117 34.84 23.63 -0.30
C LEU A 117 35.43 22.55 -1.22
N GLY A 118 36.54 22.85 -1.91
CA GLY A 118 37.22 21.94 -2.82
C GLY A 118 37.88 20.73 -2.14
N ALA A 119 38.33 20.90 -0.88
CA ALA A 119 38.86 19.79 -0.08
C ALA A 119 37.75 18.82 0.35
N ALA A 120 36.56 19.33 0.68
CA ALA A 120 35.41 18.50 1.06
C ALA A 120 34.77 17.74 -0.12
N LEU A 121 34.99 18.20 -1.36
CA LEU A 121 34.54 17.54 -2.60
C LEU A 121 35.63 16.65 -3.25
N GLY A 122 36.78 16.49 -2.59
CA GLY A 122 37.86 15.61 -3.03
C GLY A 122 38.65 16.19 -4.19
N ARG A 123 39.60 17.08 -3.90
CA ARG A 123 40.73 17.34 -4.81
C ARG A 123 41.71 16.17 -4.87
N GLU A 124 41.57 15.12 -4.04
CA GLU A 124 42.27 13.85 -4.21
C GLU A 124 41.67 12.91 -5.29
N GLY A 125 40.62 13.33 -6.01
CA GLY A 125 40.01 12.57 -7.11
C GLY A 125 40.73 12.66 -8.47
N LEU A 126 41.87 13.34 -8.55
CA LEU A 126 42.69 13.41 -9.77
C LEU A 126 43.95 12.54 -9.62
N GLY A 127 43.77 11.23 -9.77
CA GLY A 127 44.81 10.34 -10.33
C GLY A 127 46.16 10.25 -9.62
N GLY A 128 46.18 10.05 -8.30
CA GLY A 128 47.38 9.55 -7.61
C GLY A 128 47.28 8.04 -7.41
N GLU A 129 48.16 7.26 -8.03
CA GLU A 129 48.21 5.79 -7.96
C GLU A 129 48.50 5.26 -6.55
N LEU A 130 47.52 5.31 -5.65
CA LEU A 130 47.58 4.62 -4.36
C LEU A 130 46.68 3.38 -4.45
N PRO A 131 47.24 2.16 -4.45
CA PRO A 131 46.45 0.94 -4.59
C PRO A 131 45.45 0.84 -3.42
N VAL A 132 44.19 0.61 -3.77
CA VAL A 132 43.08 0.42 -2.81
C VAL A 132 43.49 -0.56 -1.71
N PRO A 133 43.37 -0.17 -0.41
CA PRO A 133 43.77 -1.01 0.70
C PRO A 133 43.10 -2.38 0.65
N LEU A 134 43.90 -3.45 0.82
CA LEU A 134 43.45 -4.85 0.79
C LEU A 134 42.26 -5.11 1.73
N LEU A 135 42.25 -4.43 2.88
CA LEU A 135 41.17 -4.52 3.86
C LEU A 135 39.81 -4.12 3.25
N ALA A 136 39.76 -3.05 2.45
CA ALA A 136 38.54 -2.58 1.81
C ALA A 136 38.01 -3.61 0.79
N ARG A 137 38.91 -4.26 0.03
CA ARG A 137 38.54 -5.34 -0.92
C ARG A 137 37.92 -6.54 -0.22
N LEU A 138 38.39 -6.92 0.98
CA LEU A 138 37.83 -8.03 1.74
C LEU A 138 36.40 -7.75 2.22
N PHE A 139 36.09 -6.51 2.61
CA PHE A 139 34.74 -6.14 3.03
C PHE A 139 33.71 -6.10 1.89
N TYR A 140 34.14 -5.86 0.65
CA TYR A 140 33.26 -5.91 -0.54
C TYR A 140 33.09 -7.31 -1.12
N ALA A 141 33.88 -8.28 -0.67
CA ALA A 141 33.84 -9.66 -1.15
C ALA A 141 32.98 -10.60 -0.29
N ILE A 142 32.41 -10.07 0.80
CA ILE A 142 31.44 -10.75 1.69
C ILE A 142 30.04 -10.25 1.32
#